data_AF-A0A662HKP9-F1
#
_entry.id   AF-A0A662HKP9-F1
#
_cell.length_a   1.000
_cell.length_b   1.000
_cell.length_c   1.000
_cell.angle_alpha   90.00
_cell.angle_beta   90.00
_cell.angle_gamma   90.00
#
_symmetry.space_group_name_H-M   'P 1'
#
loop_
_entity.id
_entity.type
_entity.pdbx_description
1 polymer ?
#
loop_
_entity_poly.entity_id
_entity_poly.type
_entity_poly.pdbx_seq_one_letter_code
_entity_poly.pdbx_strand_id
1 'polypeptide(L)' 'RVDLNSLLRRLAPRLGGHGGGHPQAAGARIPASRLSEFIEELDRAVSAACSGKG' A
#
# COMPACT_ATOMS: atom_id res chain seq x y z
N ARG A 1 3.38 9.31 11.07
CA ARG A 1 4.10 8.02 11.02
C ARG A 1 3.26 7.17 10.08
N VAL A 2 3.84 6.64 9.01
CA VAL A 2 3.07 5.87 8.03
C VAL A 2 2.76 4.49 8.62
N ASP A 3 1.52 4.03 8.47
CA ASP A 3 1.10 2.67 8.80
C ASP A 3 0.99 1.85 7.50
N LEU A 4 2.03 1.07 7.23
CA LEU A 4 2.10 0.23 6.03
C LEU A 4 1.04 -0.88 6.04
N ASN A 5 0.69 -1.43 7.22
CA ASN A 5 -0.34 -2.46 7.31
C ASN A 5 -1.70 -1.90 6.88
N SER A 6 -2.07 -0.71 7.36
CA SER A 6 -3.32 -0.06 6.97
C SER A 6 -3.35 0.28 5.47
N LEU A 7 -2.24 0.76 4.92
CA LEU A 7 -2.15 1.04 3.48
C LEU A 7 -2.31 -0.21 2.63
N LEU A 8 -1.55 -1.27 2.93
CA LEU A 8 -1.58 -2.50 2.12
C LEU A 8 -2.89 -3.28 2.26
N ARG A 9 -3.51 -3.29 3.43
CA ARG A 9 -4.86 -3.88 3.63
C ARG A 9 -5.93 -3.18 2.80
N ARG A 10 -5.77 -1.88 2.55
CA ARG A 10 -6.72 -1.10 1.74
C ARG A 10 -6.45 -1.23 0.24
N LEU A 11 -5.18 -1.17 -0.17
CA LEU A 11 -4.79 -1.12 -1.58
C LEU A 11 -4.80 -2.50 -2.25
N ALA A 12 -4.28 -3.54 -1.59
CA ALA A 12 -4.12 -4.85 -2.21
C ALA A 12 -5.46 -5.48 -2.68
N PRO A 13 -6.57 -5.43 -1.90
CA PRO A 13 -7.85 -5.97 -2.35
C PRO A 13 -8.44 -5.26 -3.58
N ARG A 14 -8.18 -3.94 -3.75
CA ARG A 14 -8.65 -3.18 -4.92
C ARG A 14 -8.04 -3.70 -6.23
N LEU A 15 -6.88 -4.36 -6.14
CA LEU A 15 -6.14 -4.90 -7.27
C LEU A 15 -6.20 -6.43 -7.35
N GLY A 16 -7.18 -7.05 -6.69
CA GLY A 16 -7.37 -8.52 -6.72
C GLY A 16 -6.31 -9.29 -5.93
N GLY A 17 -5.68 -8.63 -4.96
CA GLY A 17 -4.68 -9.19 -4.08
C GLY A 17 -5.07 -9.15 -2.60
N HIS A 18 -4.09 -9.42 -1.74
CA HIS A 18 -4.26 -9.30 -0.29
C HIS A 18 -2.99 -8.72 0.34
N GLY A 19 -3.11 -7.99 1.44
CA GLY A 19 -1.97 -7.35 2.10
C GLY A 19 -2.15 -7.23 3.61
N GLY A 20 -1.04 -7.05 4.31
CA GLY A 20 -1.01 -6.87 5.77
C GLY A 20 0.38 -7.05 6.37
N GLY A 21 0.46 -6.92 7.69
CA GLY A 21 1.68 -7.09 8.48
C GLY A 21 1.70 -6.16 9.69
N HIS A 22 2.86 -5.63 10.01
CA HIS A 22 3.05 -4.62 11.04
C HIS A 22 3.01 -3.19 10.46
N PRO A 23 2.68 -2.18 11.28
CA PRO A 23 2.65 -0.78 10.81
C PRO A 23 3.96 -0.28 10.17
N GLN A 24 5.10 -0.86 10.55
CA GLN A 24 6.42 -0.51 10.02
C GLN A 24 6.98 -1.52 9.01
N ALA A 25 6.36 -2.69 8.87
CA ALA A 25 6.82 -3.75 7.97
C ALA A 25 5.62 -4.59 7.53
N ALA A 26 5.24 -4.48 6.27
CA ALA A 26 4.07 -5.15 5.73
C ALA A 26 4.37 -5.69 4.32
N GLY A 27 3.58 -6.66 3.87
CA GLY A 27 3.68 -7.25 2.54
C GLY A 27 2.32 -7.35 1.87
N ALA A 28 2.33 -7.50 0.55
CA ALA A 28 1.14 -7.74 -0.26
C ALA A 28 1.42 -8.78 -1.35
N ARG A 29 0.40 -9.55 -1.72
CA ARG A 29 0.39 -10.38 -2.92
C ARG A 29 -0.59 -9.77 -3.90
N ILE A 30 -0.14 -9.52 -5.13
CA ILE A 30 -0.90 -8.86 -6.19
C ILE A 30 -0.71 -9.68 -7.47
N PRO A 31 -1.71 -9.78 -8.37
CA PRO A 31 -1.51 -10.31 -9.71
C PRO A 31 -0.37 -9.58 -10.43
N ALA A 32 0.54 -10.33 -11.06
CA ALA A 32 1.70 -9.75 -11.74
C ALA A 32 1.32 -8.71 -12.82
N SER A 33 0.17 -8.89 -13.47
CA SER A 33 -0.38 -7.95 -14.47
C SER A 33 -0.75 -6.58 -13.90
N ARG A 34 -0.88 -6.46 -12.58
CA ARG A 34 -1.25 -5.21 -11.87
C ARG A 34 -0.12 -4.65 -11.01
N LEU A 35 1.10 -5.15 -11.16
CA LEU A 35 2.24 -4.68 -10.36
C LEU A 35 2.49 -3.18 -10.55
N SER A 36 2.50 -2.69 -11.79
CA SER A 36 2.74 -1.27 -12.07
C SER A 36 1.67 -0.38 -11.42
N GLU A 37 0.39 -0.72 -11.61
CA GLU A 37 -0.76 -0.02 -10.98
C GLU A 37 -0.64 -0.01 -9.45
N PHE A 38 -0.21 -1.13 -8.85
CA PHE A 38 0.01 -1.23 -7.42
C PHE A 38 1.11 -0.31 -6.91
N ILE A 39 2.25 -0.25 -7.62
CA ILE A 39 3.37 0.63 -7.23
C ILE A 39 2.97 2.10 -7.31
N GLU A 40 2.24 2.51 -8.36
CA GLU A 40 1.75 3.88 -8.51
C GLU A 40 0.75 4.27 -7.41
N GLU A 41 -0.23 3.42 -7.11
CA GLU A 41 -1.21 3.67 -6.04
C GLU A 41 -0.54 3.69 -4.65
N LEU A 42 0.44 2.82 -4.42
CA LEU A 42 1.20 2.77 -3.17
C LEU A 42 2.04 4.03 -2.97
N ASP A 43 2.76 4.48 -4.01
CA ASP A 43 3.57 5.69 -3.96
C ASP A 43 2.72 6.93 -3.66
N ARG A 44 1.58 7.09 -4.36
CA ARG A 44 0.61 8.16 -4.06
C ARG A 44 0.13 8.11 -2.62
N ALA A 45 -0.20 6.93 -2.11
CA ALA A 45 -0.72 6.77 -0.76
C ALA A 45 0.33 7.03 0.32
N VAL A 46 1.58 6.61 0.10
CA VAL A 46 2.70 6.89 1.01
C VAL A 46 3.05 8.38 1.00
N SER A 47 3.14 8.99 -0.18
CA SER A 47 3.38 10.42 -0.34
C SER A 47 2.32 11.24 0.40
N ALA A 48 1.03 10.94 0.19
CA ALA A 48 -0.05 11.61 0.91
C ALA A 48 0.03 11.42 2.43
N ALA A 49 0.39 10.22 2.91
CA ALA A 49 0.55 9.94 4.33
C ALA A 49 1.78 10.65 4.97
N CYS A 50 2.79 10.98 4.17
CA CYS A 50 3.98 11.71 4.58
C CYS A 50 3.79 13.24 4.52
N SER A 51 3.09 13.75 3.51
CA SER A 51 2.87 15.20 3.31
C SER A 51 1.86 15.82 4.30
N GLY A 52 1.13 15.02 5.07
CA GLY A 52 0.20 15.47 6.12
C GLY A 52 0.85 15.86 7.46
N LYS A 53 2.14 16.21 7.48
CA LYS A 53 2.84 16.71 8.67
C LYS A 53 3.32 18.14 8.46
N GLY A 54 2.37 19.08 8.50
CA GLY A 54 2.62 20.45 8.98
C GLY A 54 2.40 20.52 10.48
#